data_AF-A0A4Q0YHU3-F1
#
_entry.id   AF-A0A4Q0YHU3-F1
#
_cell.length_a   1.000
_cell.length_b   1.000
_cell.length_c   1.000
_cell.angle_alpha   90.00
_cell.angle_beta   90.00
_cell.angle_gamma   90.00
#
_symmetry.space_group_name_H-M   'P 1'
#
loop_
_entity.id
_entity.type
_entity.pdbx_description
1 polymer ?
#
loop_
_entity_poly.entity_id
_entity_poly.type
_entity_poly.pdbx_seq_one_letter_code
_entity_poly.pdbx_strand_id
1 'polypeptide(L)' 'METNLIVESVKFMILGMGIVFLFLIIMVYALKFQAKIIGKYFPEKKVSPAKSQTTTANNNTAKIAAIVAAVQHHKNLKG' A
#
# COMPACT_ATOMS: atom_id res chain seq x y z
N MET A 1 -31.92 -9.47 51.62
CA MET A 1 -32.55 -8.89 50.42
C MET A 1 -31.58 -8.10 49.52
N GLU A 2 -30.30 -7.95 49.91
CA GLU A 2 -29.33 -7.05 49.22
C GLU A 2 -28.58 -7.71 48.04
N THR A 3 -28.42 -9.04 48.06
CA THR A 3 -27.67 -9.80 47.05
C THR A 3 -28.24 -9.66 45.64
N ASN A 4 -29.54 -9.36 45.54
CA ASN A 4 -30.22 -9.22 44.25
C ASN A 4 -29.75 -7.95 43.50
N LEU A 5 -29.53 -6.84 44.22
CA LEU A 5 -29.16 -5.56 43.61
C LEU A 5 -27.75 -5.57 43.03
N ILE A 6 -26.79 -6.20 43.72
CA ILE A 6 -25.41 -6.32 43.22
C ILE A 6 -25.40 -7.21 41.97
N VAL A 7 -26.10 -8.34 42.00
CA VAL A 7 -26.19 -9.26 40.86
C VAL A 7 -26.86 -8.60 39.66
N GLU A 8 -27.91 -7.82 39.88
CA GLU A 8 -28.60 -7.06 38.85
C GLU A 8 -27.71 -5.96 38.25
N SER A 9 -26.96 -5.25 39.08
CA SER A 9 -25.97 -4.25 38.64
C SER A 9 -24.87 -4.86 37.75
N VAL A 10 -24.37 -6.04 38.12
CA VAL A 10 -23.38 -6.77 37.31
C VAL A 10 -23.97 -7.23 35.97
N LYS A 11 -25.24 -7.67 35.94
CA LYS A 11 -25.93 -7.98 34.68
C LYS A 11 -26.01 -6.77 33.77
N PHE A 12 -26.33 -5.59 34.30
CA PHE A 12 -26.36 -4.36 33.50
C PHE A 12 -24.98 -3.92 33.02
N MET A 13 -23.92 -4.13 33.81
CA MET A 13 -22.55 -3.87 33.37
C MET A 13 -22.15 -4.76 32.18
N ILE A 14 -22.42 -6.06 32.27
CA ILE A 14 -22.15 -7.02 31.20
C ILE A 14 -23.00 -6.70 29.96
N LEU A 15 -24.27 -6.35 30.16
CA LEU A 15 -25.18 -5.96 29.08
C LEU A 15 -24.68 -4.71 28.35
N GLY A 16 -24.33 -3.66 29.10
CA GLY A 16 -23.83 -2.40 28.56
C GLY A 16 -22.51 -2.59 27.80
N MET A 17 -21.54 -3.27 28.41
CA MET A 17 -20.27 -3.57 27.75
C MET A 17 -20.45 -4.48 26.53
N GLY A 18 -21.35 -5.46 26.61
CA GLY A 18 -21.66 -6.38 25.51
C GLY A 18 -22.28 -5.68 24.31
N ILE A 19 -23.22 -4.75 24.53
CA ILE A 19 -23.84 -3.96 23.45
C ILE A 19 -22.81 -3.06 22.77
N VAL A 20 -21.98 -2.36 23.55
CA VAL A 20 -20.91 -1.52 23.00
C VAL A 20 -19.92 -2.35 22.20
N PHE A 21 -19.52 -3.52 22.72
CA PHE A 21 -18.62 -4.42 22.00
C PHE A 21 -19.23 -4.94 20.69
N LEU A 22 -20.51 -5.34 20.70
CA LEU A 22 -21.23 -5.75 19.49
C LEU A 22 -21.32 -4.61 18.47
N PHE A 23 -21.60 -3.39 18.93
CA PHE A 23 -21.63 -2.21 18.09
C PHE A 23 -20.27 -1.95 17.42
N LEU A 24 -19.17 -2.03 18.17
CA LEU A 24 -17.83 -1.89 17.62
C LEU A 24 -17.49 -2.98 16.61
N ILE A 25 -17.89 -4.24 16.87
CA ILE A 25 -17.73 -5.33 15.89
C ILE A 25 -18.40 -4.97 14.58
N ILE A 26 -19.68 -4.56 14.63
CA ILE A 26 -20.44 -4.17 13.44
C ILE A 26 -19.76 -2.99 12.74
N MET A 27 -19.31 -1.99 13.49
CA MET A 27 -18.58 -0.84 12.95
C MET A 27 -17.30 -1.25 12.24
N VAL A 28 -16.49 -2.14 12.81
CA VAL A 28 -15.27 -2.65 12.18
C VAL A 28 -15.60 -3.37 10.86
N TYR A 29 -16.65 -4.18 10.83
CA TYR A 29 -17.08 -4.84 9.60
C TYR A 29 -17.57 -3.83 8.55
N ALA A 30 -18.31 -2.80 8.95
CA ALA A 30 -18.74 -1.74 8.06
C ALA A 30 -17.53 -1.00 7.46
N LEU A 31 -16.53 -0.66 8.26
CA LEU A 31 -15.29 -0.04 7.79
C LEU A 31 -14.53 -0.96 6.82
N LYS A 32 -14.45 -2.27 7.10
CA LYS A 32 -13.82 -3.23 6.18
C LYS A 32 -14.59 -3.36 4.87
N PHE A 33 -15.92 -3.31 4.92
CA PHE A 33 -16.77 -3.34 3.75
C PHE A 33 -16.57 -2.07 2.90
N GLN A 34 -16.55 -0.90 3.54
CA GLN A 34 -16.22 0.37 2.90
C GLN A 34 -14.83 0.30 2.25
N ALA A 35 -13.80 -0.17 2.97
CA ALA A 35 -12.45 -0.33 2.41
C ALA A 35 -12.41 -1.25 1.18
N LYS A 36 -13.19 -2.34 1.20
CA LYS A 36 -13.29 -3.27 0.06
C LYS A 36 -14.02 -2.66 -1.14
N ILE A 37 -15.10 -1.91 -0.89
CA ILE A 37 -15.81 -1.17 -1.93
C ILE A 37 -14.87 -0.13 -2.54
N ILE A 38 -14.26 0.72 -1.71
CA ILE A 38 -13.35 1.76 -2.17
C ILE A 38 -12.22 1.14 -2.98
N GLY A 39 -11.54 0.10 -2.49
CA GLY A 39 -10.47 -0.56 -3.25
C GLY A 39 -10.91 -1.21 -4.58
N LYS A 40 -12.19 -1.58 -4.73
CA LYS A 40 -12.73 -2.17 -5.96
C LYS A 40 -13.20 -1.11 -6.97
N TYR A 41 -13.89 -0.07 -6.50
CA TYR A 41 -14.49 0.96 -7.37
C TYR A 41 -13.58 2.17 -7.57
N PHE A 42 -12.74 2.48 -6.59
CA PHE A 42 -11.65 3.45 -6.66
C PHE A 42 -10.33 2.72 -6.40
N PRO A 43 -9.88 1.86 -7.33
CA PRO A 43 -8.53 1.30 -7.22
C PRO A 43 -7.57 2.48 -7.18
N GLU A 44 -6.97 2.73 -6.02
CA GLU A 44 -5.80 3.59 -5.95
C GLU A 44 -4.83 3.02 -6.97
N LYS A 45 -4.56 3.78 -8.02
CA LYS A 45 -3.52 3.48 -8.98
C LYS A 45 -2.28 3.30 -8.12
N LYS A 46 -1.89 2.05 -7.87
CA LYS A 46 -0.63 1.74 -7.19
C LYS A 46 0.37 2.61 -7.92
N VAL A 47 0.85 3.65 -7.23
CA VAL A 47 2.12 4.25 -7.57
C VAL A 47 3.07 3.09 -7.33
N SER A 48 3.24 2.29 -8.39
CA SER A 48 4.37 1.38 -8.50
C SER A 48 5.54 2.19 -7.99
N PRO A 49 6.25 1.74 -6.94
CA PRO A 49 7.37 2.49 -6.39
C PRO A 49 8.17 2.91 -7.60
N ALA A 50 8.21 4.22 -7.85
CA ALA A 50 8.65 4.76 -9.12
C ALA A 50 9.98 4.07 -9.36
N LYS A 51 10.04 3.23 -10.42
CA LYS A 51 11.27 2.56 -10.82
C LYS A 51 12.26 3.70 -10.82
N SER A 52 13.17 3.71 -9.84
CA SER A 52 14.08 4.82 -9.62
C SER A 52 14.58 5.14 -11.00
N GLN A 53 14.24 6.34 -11.50
CA GLN A 53 14.68 6.75 -12.81
C GLN A 53 16.19 6.67 -12.68
N THR A 54 16.77 5.60 -13.24
CA THR A 54 18.21 5.49 -13.39
C THR A 54 18.52 6.68 -14.24
N THR A 55 19.06 7.69 -13.56
CA THR A 55 19.51 8.97 -14.06
C THR A 55 20.05 8.71 -15.43
N THR A 56 19.41 9.29 -16.44
CA THR A 56 19.84 9.25 -17.84
C THR A 56 21.34 9.49 -17.86
N ALA A 57 22.11 8.40 -17.91
CA ALA A 57 23.56 8.46 -17.93
C ALA A 57 23.88 9.27 -19.19
N ASN A 58 24.51 10.42 -18.99
CA ASN A 58 24.75 11.44 -19.98
C ASN A 58 25.00 10.81 -21.36
N ASN A 59 23.95 10.79 -22.19
CA ASN A 59 23.93 10.04 -23.45
C ASN A 59 25.06 10.48 -24.39
N ASN A 60 25.64 11.67 -24.16
CA ASN A 60 26.76 12.16 -24.92
C ASN A 60 28.00 11.29 -24.74
N THR A 61 28.34 10.85 -23.53
CA THR A 61 29.50 9.98 -23.31
C THR A 61 29.31 8.62 -23.98
N ALA A 62 28.10 8.05 -23.89
CA ALA A 62 27.76 6.78 -24.56
C ALA A 62 27.79 6.92 -26.10
N LYS A 63 27.27 8.04 -26.65
CA LYS A 63 27.32 8.32 -28.08
C LYS A 63 28.76 8.52 -28.58
N ILE A 64 29.58 9.29 -27.85
CA ILE A 64 30.98 9.52 -28.20
C ILE A 64 31.75 8.20 -28.17
N ALA A 65 31.55 7.36 -27.16
CA ALA A 65 32.16 6.03 -27.08
C ALA A 65 31.75 5.13 -28.25
N ALA A 66 30.47 5.14 -28.64
CA ALA A 66 29.98 4.38 -29.79
C ALA A 66 30.59 4.86 -31.11
N ILE A 67 30.72 6.17 -31.31
CA ILE A 67 31.34 6.76 -32.51
C ILE A 67 32.82 6.37 -32.58
N VAL A 68 33.56 6.49 -31.48
CA VAL A 68 34.98 6.11 -31.43
C VAL A 68 35.18 4.62 -31.71
N ALA A 69 34.33 3.76 -31.13
CA ALA A 69 34.36 2.33 -31.40
C ALA A 69 34.11 2.00 -32.88
N ALA A 70 33.13 2.66 -33.52
CA ALA A 70 32.83 2.47 -34.93
C ALA A 70 34.01 2.89 -35.84
N VAL A 71 34.66 4.01 -35.54
CA VAL A 71 35.83 4.49 -36.30
C VAL A 71 37.04 3.57 -36.12
N GLN A 72 37.31 3.12 -34.89
CA GLN A 72 38.41 2.20 -34.61
C GLN A 72 38.20 0.85 -35.31
N HIS A 73 36.98 0.32 -35.28
CA HIS A 73 36.62 -0.91 -35.96
C HIS A 73 36.77 -0.77 -37.48
N HIS A 74 36.29 0.34 -38.07
CA HIS A 74 36.43 0.59 -39.50
C HIS A 74 37.89 0.68 -39.96
N LYS A 75 38.77 1.29 -39.16
CA LYS A 75 40.21 1.35 -39.46
C LYS A 75 40.89 -0.02 -39.35
N ASN A 76 40.47 -0.86 -38.40
CA ASN A 76 41.04 -2.19 -38.18
C ASN A 76 40.57 -3.23 -39.22
N LEU A 77 39.45 -2.96 -39.90
CA LEU A 77 38.93 -3.75 -41.02
C LEU A 77 39.53 -3.38 -42.39
N LYS A 78 40.33 -2.31 -42.45
CA LYS A 78 40.92 -1.76 -43.69
C LYS A 78 42.44 -1.85 -43.74
N GLY A 79 43.05 -2.55 -42.77
CA GLY A 79 44.43 -3.05 -42.82
C GLY A 79 44.41 -4.54 -43.13
#